data_AF-A0A6M8VZ15-F1
#
_entry.id   AF-A0A6M8VZ15-F1
#
_cell.length_a   1.000
_cell.length_b   1.000
_cell.length_c   1.000
_cell.angle_alpha   90.00
_cell.angle_beta   90.00
_cell.angle_gamma   90.00
#
_symmetry.space_group_name_H-M   'P 1'
#
loop_
_entity.id
_entity.type
_entity.pdbx_description
1 polymer ?
#
loop_
_entity_poly.entity_id
_entity_poly.type
_entity_poly.pdbx_seq_one_letter_code
_entity_poly.pdbx_strand_id
1 'polypeptide(L)'
;MVGADAGGGVEVVGGAQRDGLALRHLEAVRWAGQAQPGWLEESREGLLELMAERLRGRQLYARTEAIRGMVNANAERLATVRDGLVWGDVVVLLVIDEAIADAGVERALFAGATADNKDRNTEHGGTLWTDSDGFHVQAFSPRGTATPDDRRFVAPREMIDYSGAALAHFHYHVSNWRNRDYAGPSPGDLDYAARFGRACVVFSGLGRDVMNADVYFPNGTVVDLGEVRRPASDR
;
A
#
# COMPACT_ATOMS: atom_id res chain seq x y z
N MET A 1 19.99 5.24 -19.29
CA MET A 1 19.51 4.33 -20.36
C MET A 1 18.19 3.79 -19.88
N VAL A 2 17.07 4.33 -20.38
CA VAL A 2 15.73 3.89 -19.99
C VAL A 2 15.17 3.14 -21.20
N GLY A 3 14.96 1.84 -21.00
CA GLY A 3 14.46 0.92 -22.01
C GLY A 3 14.12 -0.39 -21.32
N ALA A 4 13.12 -0.35 -20.44
CA ALA A 4 12.47 -1.54 -19.92
C ALA A 4 11.12 -1.66 -20.63
N ASP A 5 10.98 -2.76 -21.34
CA ASP A 5 9.86 -3.11 -22.21
C ASP A 5 8.58 -3.28 -21.36
N ALA A 6 7.69 -2.28 -21.40
CA ALA A 6 6.40 -2.34 -20.71
C ALA A 6 5.37 -3.25 -21.43
N GLY A 7 5.75 -3.88 -22.55
CA GLY A 7 4.83 -4.61 -23.43
C GLY A 7 4.41 -6.01 -22.96
N GLY A 8 5.24 -6.71 -22.18
CA GLY A 8 5.09 -8.16 -21.99
C GLY A 8 3.92 -8.62 -21.11
N GLY A 9 3.48 -7.81 -20.15
CA GLY A 9 2.48 -8.25 -19.15
C GLY A 9 1.02 -8.03 -19.57
N VAL A 10 0.75 -7.07 -20.47
CA VAL A 10 -0.63 -6.65 -20.79
C VAL A 10 -1.27 -7.55 -21.85
N GLU A 11 -0.48 -8.23 -22.69
CA GLU A 11 -1.00 -9.13 -23.73
C GLU A 11 -1.66 -10.40 -23.16
N VAL A 12 -1.35 -10.79 -21.93
CA VAL A 12 -1.87 -12.00 -21.27
C VAL A 12 -3.26 -11.79 -20.67
N VAL A 13 -3.71 -10.54 -20.49
CA VAL A 13 -4.94 -10.23 -19.76
C VAL A 13 -6.19 -10.41 -20.65
N GLY A 14 -7.04 -11.38 -20.28
CA GLY A 14 -8.30 -11.70 -20.94
C GLY A 14 -9.38 -10.64 -20.77
N GLY A 15 -10.46 -10.72 -21.57
CA GLY A 15 -11.50 -9.68 -21.63
C GLY A 15 -12.17 -9.35 -20.29
N ALA A 16 -12.48 -10.37 -19.47
CA ALA A 16 -13.09 -10.16 -18.14
C ALA A 16 -12.14 -9.50 -17.14
N GLN A 17 -10.83 -9.76 -17.25
CA GLN A 17 -9.82 -9.17 -16.36
C GLN A 17 -9.52 -7.71 -16.71
N ARG A 18 -9.85 -7.28 -17.93
CA ARG A 18 -9.72 -5.87 -18.35
C ARG A 18 -10.79 -4.97 -17.76
N ASP A 19 -11.91 -5.53 -17.28
CA ASP A 19 -12.95 -4.73 -16.65
C ASP A 19 -12.44 -4.09 -15.35
N GLY A 20 -12.59 -2.77 -15.25
CA GLY A 20 -12.09 -1.98 -14.13
C GLY A 20 -10.56 -1.77 -14.08
N LEU A 21 -9.79 -2.27 -15.05
CA LEU A 21 -8.35 -1.99 -15.11
C LEU A 21 -8.05 -0.51 -15.29
N ALA A 22 -7.01 -0.05 -14.60
CA ALA A 22 -6.55 1.33 -14.62
C ALA A 22 -5.03 1.39 -14.47
N LEU A 23 -4.45 2.57 -14.70
CA LEU A 23 -3.00 2.77 -14.61
C LEU A 23 -2.40 2.37 -13.25
N ARG A 24 -3.18 2.42 -12.15
CA ARG A 24 -2.75 1.96 -10.83
C ARG A 24 -2.41 0.46 -10.76
N HIS A 25 -2.89 -0.33 -11.71
CA HIS A 25 -2.67 -1.77 -11.76
C HIS A 25 -1.47 -2.18 -12.61
N LEU A 26 -0.96 -1.26 -13.45
CA LEU A 26 -0.01 -1.60 -14.51
C LEU A 26 1.25 -2.28 -13.97
N GLU A 27 1.87 -1.71 -12.94
CA GLU A 27 3.12 -2.25 -12.39
C GLU A 27 2.91 -3.58 -11.65
N ALA A 28 1.77 -3.76 -10.98
CA ALA A 28 1.45 -5.03 -10.34
C ALA A 28 1.20 -6.12 -11.38
N VAL A 29 0.49 -5.80 -12.48
CA VAL A 29 0.30 -6.71 -13.61
C VAL A 29 1.62 -7.04 -14.29
N ARG A 30 2.49 -6.05 -14.52
CA ARG A 30 3.82 -6.25 -15.11
C ARG A 30 4.65 -7.19 -14.24
N TRP A 31 4.72 -6.94 -12.94
CA TRP A 31 5.46 -7.78 -12.01
C TRP A 31 4.89 -9.19 -11.95
N ALA A 32 3.57 -9.33 -11.82
CA ALA A 32 2.91 -10.63 -11.76
C ALA A 32 3.13 -11.43 -13.04
N GLY A 33 3.11 -10.80 -14.23
CA GLY A 33 3.42 -11.49 -15.49
C GLY A 33 4.84 -12.06 -15.57
N GLN A 34 5.78 -11.52 -14.80
CA GLN A 34 7.17 -11.99 -14.75
C GLN A 34 7.40 -13.01 -13.63
N ALA A 35 6.90 -12.72 -12.42
CA ALA A 35 7.19 -13.50 -11.22
C ALA A 35 6.13 -14.56 -10.90
N GLN A 36 4.87 -14.30 -11.24
CA GLN A 36 3.70 -15.11 -10.87
C GLN A 36 2.68 -15.17 -12.01
N PRO A 37 3.06 -15.63 -13.22
CA PRO A 37 2.21 -15.52 -14.41
C PRO A 37 0.85 -16.21 -14.24
N GLY A 38 0.78 -17.28 -13.43
CA GLY A 38 -0.48 -17.95 -13.11
C GLY A 38 -1.53 -17.02 -12.48
N TRP A 39 -1.13 -15.99 -11.72
CA TRP A 39 -2.09 -15.01 -11.18
C TRP A 39 -2.79 -14.22 -12.28
N LEU A 40 -2.14 -14.03 -13.43
CA LEU A 40 -2.73 -13.35 -14.58
C LEU A 40 -3.75 -14.20 -15.33
N GLU A 41 -3.79 -15.51 -15.07
CA GLU A 41 -4.78 -16.43 -15.65
C GLU A 41 -5.96 -16.67 -14.70
N GLU A 42 -5.78 -16.33 -13.42
CA GLU A 42 -6.79 -16.54 -12.39
C GLU A 42 -7.98 -15.59 -12.50
N SER A 43 -9.13 -16.10 -12.06
CA SER A 43 -10.34 -15.31 -11.86
C SER A 43 -10.18 -14.35 -10.68
N ARG A 44 -10.98 -13.29 -10.64
CA ARG A 44 -11.02 -12.37 -9.49
C ARG A 44 -11.31 -13.11 -8.20
N GLU A 45 -12.27 -14.04 -8.23
CA GLU A 45 -12.66 -14.87 -7.09
C GLU A 45 -11.52 -15.78 -6.63
N GLY A 46 -10.79 -16.41 -7.56
CA GLY A 46 -9.61 -17.22 -7.25
C GLY A 46 -8.48 -16.41 -6.60
N LEU A 47 -8.20 -15.20 -7.11
CA LEU A 47 -7.23 -14.30 -6.48
C LEU A 47 -7.66 -13.83 -5.09
N LEU A 48 -8.97 -13.59 -4.89
CA LEU A 48 -9.51 -13.23 -3.57
C LEU A 48 -9.37 -14.38 -2.57
N GLU A 49 -9.57 -15.62 -3.02
CA GLU A 49 -9.37 -16.82 -2.19
C GLU A 49 -7.88 -17.00 -1.83
N LEU A 50 -6.99 -16.80 -2.79
CA LEU A 50 -5.53 -16.79 -2.54
C LEU A 50 -5.14 -15.73 -1.51
N MET A 51 -5.66 -14.50 -1.65
CA MET A 51 -5.40 -13.42 -0.69
C MET A 51 -5.97 -13.77 0.69
N ALA A 52 -7.19 -14.32 0.76
CA ALA A 52 -7.80 -14.74 2.02
C ALA A 52 -7.00 -15.85 2.72
N GLU A 53 -6.42 -16.78 1.96
CA GLU A 53 -5.49 -17.79 2.50
C GLU A 53 -4.24 -17.14 3.08
N ARG A 54 -3.62 -16.19 2.39
CA ARG A 54 -2.43 -15.47 2.88
C ARG A 54 -2.68 -14.68 4.16
N LEU A 55 -3.87 -14.10 4.30
CA LEU A 55 -4.28 -13.38 5.50
C LEU A 55 -4.68 -14.30 6.65
N ARG A 56 -4.84 -15.60 6.42
CA ARG A 56 -5.28 -16.55 7.45
C ARG A 56 -4.26 -16.59 8.60
N GLY A 57 -4.75 -16.36 9.81
CA GLY A 57 -3.94 -16.39 11.03
C GLY A 57 -3.12 -15.10 11.27
N ARG A 58 -3.15 -14.12 10.36
CA ARG A 58 -2.57 -12.81 10.62
C ARG A 58 -3.41 -12.04 11.64
N GLN A 59 -2.73 -11.31 12.52
CA GLN A 59 -3.39 -10.36 13.40
C GLN A 59 -3.77 -9.13 12.57
N LEU A 60 -5.07 -8.83 12.53
CA LEU A 60 -5.63 -7.63 11.91
C LEU A 60 -5.96 -6.59 12.98
N TYR A 61 -5.82 -5.31 12.61
CA TYR A 61 -5.93 -4.15 13.47
C TYR A 61 -7.03 -3.24 12.97
N ALA A 62 -8.22 -3.45 13.51
CA ALA A 62 -9.34 -2.58 13.26
C ALA A 62 -9.21 -1.28 14.08
N ARG A 63 -9.44 -0.14 13.43
CA ARG A 63 -9.49 1.17 14.12
C ARG A 63 -10.54 1.20 15.22
N THR A 64 -10.17 1.60 16.43
CA THR A 64 -11.09 1.67 17.58
C THR A 64 -11.69 3.05 17.79
N GLU A 65 -10.99 4.12 17.38
CA GLU A 65 -11.47 5.50 17.50
C GLU A 65 -12.24 5.94 16.25
N ALA A 66 -13.43 6.51 16.46
CA ALA A 66 -14.29 6.94 15.37
C ALA A 66 -13.79 8.27 14.78
N ILE A 67 -13.38 8.26 13.51
CA ILE A 67 -13.20 9.49 12.74
C ILE A 67 -14.55 9.88 12.14
N ARG A 68 -14.97 11.13 12.38
CA ARG A 68 -16.23 11.66 11.86
C ARG A 68 -16.28 11.49 10.33
N GLY A 69 -17.24 10.70 9.84
CA GLY A 69 -17.45 10.45 8.41
C GLY A 69 -16.88 9.12 7.88
N MET A 70 -16.24 8.29 8.71
CA MET A 70 -15.82 6.93 8.34
C MET A 70 -16.67 5.85 9.00
N VAL A 71 -16.91 4.76 8.27
CA VAL A 71 -17.65 3.58 8.76
C VAL A 71 -16.74 2.73 9.66
N ASN A 72 -17.33 2.02 10.63
CA ASN A 72 -16.68 1.23 11.68
C ASN A 72 -15.51 0.32 11.25
N ALA A 73 -14.58 0.14 12.18
CA ALA A 73 -13.48 -0.83 12.28
C ALA A 73 -13.59 -2.18 11.52
N ASN A 74 -14.77 -2.81 11.49
CA ASN A 74 -14.97 -4.09 10.81
C ASN A 74 -15.04 -3.98 9.28
N ALA A 75 -15.07 -2.76 8.75
CA ALA A 75 -15.18 -2.47 7.33
C ALA A 75 -13.89 -2.70 6.54
N GLU A 76 -12.77 -3.05 7.16
CA GLU A 76 -11.46 -3.17 6.46
C GLU A 76 -11.04 -4.64 6.25
N ARG A 77 -11.86 -5.59 6.72
CA ARG A 77 -11.62 -7.02 6.50
C ARG A 77 -11.88 -7.37 5.04
N LEU A 78 -10.99 -8.15 4.44
CA LEU A 78 -11.14 -8.62 3.05
C LEU A 78 -12.52 -9.24 2.78
N ALA A 79 -13.03 -10.07 3.70
CA ALA A 79 -14.35 -10.69 3.59
C ALA A 79 -15.50 -9.68 3.48
N THR A 80 -15.34 -8.49 4.05
CA THR A 80 -16.35 -7.42 4.07
C THR A 80 -16.24 -6.52 2.84
N VAL A 81 -15.03 -6.30 2.30
CA VAL A 81 -14.80 -5.33 1.22
C VAL A 81 -14.60 -5.95 -0.16
N ARG A 82 -14.57 -7.28 -0.27
CA ARG A 82 -14.26 -7.98 -1.52
C ARG A 82 -15.12 -7.56 -2.72
N ASP A 83 -16.35 -7.09 -2.50
CA ASP A 83 -17.24 -6.64 -3.57
C ASP A 83 -16.83 -5.28 -4.14
N GLY A 84 -16.08 -4.49 -3.38
CA GLY A 84 -15.48 -3.23 -3.81
C GLY A 84 -14.11 -3.39 -4.49
N LEU A 85 -13.63 -4.61 -4.75
CA LEU A 85 -12.36 -4.86 -5.42
C LEU A 85 -12.58 -5.39 -6.83
N VAL A 86 -11.98 -4.72 -7.83
CA VAL A 86 -11.88 -5.29 -9.18
C VAL A 86 -10.67 -6.23 -9.26
N TRP A 87 -10.59 -7.04 -10.32
CA TRP A 87 -9.50 -7.99 -10.52
C TRP A 87 -8.10 -7.37 -10.34
N GLY A 88 -7.86 -6.22 -10.97
CA GLY A 88 -6.58 -5.52 -10.86
C GLY A 88 -6.25 -5.04 -9.44
N ASP A 89 -7.25 -4.70 -8.62
CA ASP A 89 -7.02 -4.31 -7.22
C ASP A 89 -6.53 -5.51 -6.40
N VAL A 90 -7.04 -6.71 -6.68
CA VAL A 90 -6.61 -7.94 -6.00
C VAL A 90 -5.18 -8.33 -6.39
N VAL A 91 -4.81 -8.17 -7.66
CA VAL A 91 -3.41 -8.33 -8.10
C VAL A 91 -2.51 -7.35 -7.37
N VAL A 92 -2.92 -6.07 -7.26
CA VAL A 92 -2.16 -5.07 -6.48
C VAL A 92 -2.00 -5.48 -5.02
N LEU A 93 -3.05 -5.99 -4.36
CA LEU A 93 -2.96 -6.47 -2.97
C LEU A 93 -1.92 -7.58 -2.82
N LEU A 94 -1.94 -8.57 -3.71
CA LEU A 94 -1.01 -9.69 -3.67
C LEU A 94 0.44 -9.23 -3.89
N VAL A 95 0.68 -8.30 -4.82
CA VAL A 95 2.03 -7.78 -5.07
C VAL A 95 2.52 -6.89 -3.92
N ILE A 96 1.65 -6.08 -3.32
CA ILE A 96 2.02 -5.30 -2.12
C ILE A 96 2.33 -6.24 -0.95
N ASP A 97 1.56 -7.32 -0.77
CA ASP A 97 1.81 -8.35 0.25
C ASP A 97 3.18 -9.01 0.09
N GLU A 98 3.61 -9.31 -1.14
CA GLU A 98 4.99 -9.75 -1.43
C GLU A 98 6.02 -8.67 -1.11
N ALA A 99 5.77 -7.43 -1.56
CA ALA A 99 6.72 -6.33 -1.41
C ALA A 99 7.01 -6.01 0.06
N ILE A 100 5.99 -5.96 0.91
CA ILE A 100 6.17 -5.61 2.33
C ILE A 100 6.75 -6.76 3.17
N ALA A 101 6.81 -7.98 2.62
CA ALA A 101 7.49 -9.13 3.22
C ALA A 101 8.97 -9.25 2.78
N ASP A 102 9.43 -8.45 1.82
CA ASP A 102 10.83 -8.41 1.43
C ASP A 102 11.69 -7.76 2.53
N ALA A 103 12.79 -8.41 2.91
CA ALA A 103 13.64 -7.94 4.01
C ALA A 103 14.32 -6.59 3.72
N GLY A 104 14.60 -6.27 2.45
CA GLY A 104 15.12 -4.96 2.05
C GLY A 104 14.06 -3.86 2.23
N VAL A 105 12.84 -4.14 1.80
CA VAL A 105 11.68 -3.26 2.01
C VAL A 105 11.38 -3.08 3.49
N GLU A 106 11.34 -4.15 4.28
CA GLU A 106 11.12 -4.06 5.74
C GLU A 106 12.15 -3.14 6.40
N ARG A 107 13.46 -3.31 6.11
CA ARG A 107 14.51 -2.42 6.64
C ARG A 107 14.28 -0.97 6.25
N ALA A 108 13.99 -0.71 4.98
CA ALA A 108 13.79 0.64 4.47
C ALA A 108 12.54 1.31 5.08
N LEU A 109 11.43 0.58 5.20
CA LEU A 109 10.21 1.04 5.85
C LEU A 109 10.45 1.42 7.31
N PHE A 110 11.15 0.59 8.07
CA PHE A 110 11.43 0.89 9.47
C PHE A 110 12.45 2.02 9.67
N ALA A 111 13.37 2.22 8.72
CA ALA A 111 14.23 3.40 8.71
C ALA A 111 13.40 4.68 8.49
N GLY A 112 12.46 4.65 7.54
CA GLY A 112 11.51 5.74 7.26
C GLY A 112 10.60 6.03 8.45
N ALA A 113 9.97 5.01 9.04
CA ALA A 113 9.13 5.14 10.23
C ALA A 113 9.89 5.73 11.44
N THR A 114 11.19 5.43 11.55
CA THR A 114 12.04 6.03 12.61
C THR A 114 12.30 7.51 12.36
N ALA A 115 12.41 7.93 11.10
CA ALA A 115 12.51 9.34 10.73
C ALA A 115 11.18 10.07 10.97
N ASP A 116 10.07 9.48 10.53
CA ASP A 116 8.70 9.96 10.76
C ASP A 116 8.45 10.22 12.24
N ASN A 117 8.73 9.25 13.11
CA ASN A 117 8.53 9.39 14.56
C ASN A 117 9.34 10.52 15.21
N LYS A 118 10.48 10.89 14.62
CA LYS A 118 11.35 11.97 15.12
C LYS A 118 10.90 13.34 14.62
N ASP A 119 10.24 13.39 13.47
CA ASP A 119 9.69 14.62 12.92
C ASP A 119 8.33 14.91 13.57
N ARG A 120 8.15 16.15 14.02
CA ARG A 120 6.91 16.60 14.66
C ARG A 120 6.16 17.61 13.81
N ASN A 121 6.61 17.83 12.58
CA ASN A 121 6.08 18.87 11.72
C ASN A 121 5.29 18.34 10.54
N THR A 122 5.50 17.07 10.16
CA THR A 122 4.91 16.45 8.97
C THR A 122 5.07 14.93 9.03
N GLU A 123 4.14 14.22 8.39
CA GLU A 123 4.31 12.80 8.11
C GLU A 123 5.29 12.60 6.95
N HIS A 124 5.97 11.45 6.95
CA HIS A 124 6.87 11.03 5.88
C HIS A 124 6.18 10.00 4.98
N GLY A 125 6.70 9.83 3.76
CA GLY A 125 6.10 8.90 2.81
C GLY A 125 6.92 8.73 1.55
N GLY A 126 6.36 8.00 0.60
CA GLY A 126 7.01 7.74 -0.67
C GLY A 126 6.28 6.73 -1.54
N THR A 127 7.02 5.97 -2.33
CA THR A 127 6.46 4.95 -3.22
C THR A 127 7.11 3.58 -3.01
N LEU A 128 6.28 2.55 -3.10
CA LEU A 128 6.73 1.18 -3.35
C LEU A 128 6.85 0.99 -4.86
N TRP A 129 7.95 0.39 -5.32
CA TRP A 129 8.17 0.11 -6.74
C TRP A 129 9.03 -1.15 -6.91
N THR A 130 9.17 -1.61 -8.14
CA THR A 130 9.91 -2.84 -8.45
C THR A 130 10.63 -2.77 -9.79
N ASP A 131 11.80 -3.38 -9.86
CA ASP A 131 12.58 -3.60 -11.08
C ASP A 131 13.16 -5.03 -11.12
N SER A 132 14.21 -5.24 -11.93
CA SER A 132 14.89 -6.53 -12.04
C SER A 132 15.60 -6.98 -10.76
N ASP A 133 15.93 -6.04 -9.86
CA ASP A 133 16.70 -6.31 -8.66
C ASP A 133 15.79 -6.60 -7.45
N GLY A 134 14.49 -6.30 -7.56
CA GLY A 134 13.48 -6.69 -6.58
C GLY A 134 12.49 -5.57 -6.25
N PHE A 135 12.04 -5.55 -5.00
CA PHE A 135 11.15 -4.52 -4.46
C PHE A 135 11.95 -3.44 -3.75
N HIS A 136 11.47 -2.19 -3.86
CA HIS A 136 12.18 -1.03 -3.35
C HIS A 136 11.26 -0.02 -2.70
N VAL A 137 11.79 0.69 -1.70
CA VAL A 137 11.17 1.86 -1.08
C VAL A 137 11.89 3.11 -1.58
N GLN A 138 11.16 4.00 -2.24
CA GLN A 138 11.66 5.33 -2.56
C GLN A 138 10.98 6.34 -1.63
N ALA A 139 11.72 6.81 -0.62
CA ALA A 139 11.28 7.90 0.23
C ALA A 139 11.37 9.23 -0.52
N PHE A 140 10.44 10.15 -0.24
CA PHE A 140 10.48 11.51 -0.73
C PHE A 140 10.30 12.48 0.42
N SER A 141 11.09 13.57 0.42
CA SER A 141 10.93 14.62 1.42
C SER A 141 9.54 15.25 1.31
N PRO A 142 8.74 15.27 2.39
CA PRO A 142 7.41 15.87 2.36
C PRO A 142 7.52 17.36 2.00
N ARG A 143 6.50 17.88 1.31
CA ARG A 143 6.44 19.32 1.04
C ARG A 143 6.20 20.05 2.36
N GLY A 144 7.12 20.97 2.69
CA GLY A 144 6.94 21.86 3.84
C GLY A 144 5.62 22.63 3.72
N THR A 145 4.83 22.63 4.78
CA THR A 145 3.63 23.46 4.91
C THR A 145 3.97 24.75 5.65
N ALA A 146 3.25 25.84 5.35
CA ALA A 146 3.38 27.08 6.12
C ALA A 146 2.91 26.94 7.59
N THR A 147 2.17 25.86 7.89
CA THR A 147 1.70 25.49 9.23
C THR A 147 2.02 24.02 9.45
N PRO A 148 2.90 23.68 10.41
CA PRO A 148 3.22 22.29 10.74
C PRO A 148 1.96 21.50 11.10
N ASP A 149 1.82 20.30 10.52
CA ASP A 149 0.74 19.35 10.82
C ASP A 149 1.30 17.93 10.67
N ASP A 150 1.52 17.26 11.81
CA ASP A 150 2.06 15.91 11.89
C ASP A 150 1.01 14.81 11.64
N ARG A 151 -0.17 15.19 11.15
CA ARG A 151 -1.29 14.29 10.80
C ARG A 151 -1.57 14.25 9.31
N ARG A 152 -0.62 14.77 8.52
CA ARG A 152 -0.80 14.89 7.08
C ARG A 152 0.51 14.74 6.33
N PHE A 153 0.54 13.76 5.45
CA PHE A 153 1.52 13.70 4.37
C PHE A 153 1.13 14.62 3.21
N VAL A 154 2.07 15.46 2.77
CA VAL A 154 1.92 16.28 1.56
C VAL A 154 2.90 15.80 0.50
N ALA A 155 2.39 14.96 -0.41
CA ALA A 155 3.20 14.38 -1.48
C ALA A 155 3.90 15.47 -2.32
N PRO A 156 5.24 15.42 -2.44
CA PRO A 156 5.99 16.35 -3.27
C PRO A 156 5.70 16.09 -4.76
N ARG A 157 5.98 17.08 -5.62
CA ARG A 157 5.67 16.96 -7.05
C ARG A 157 6.48 15.84 -7.69
N GLU A 158 7.71 15.70 -7.24
CA GLU A 158 8.68 14.67 -7.64
C GLU A 158 8.12 13.26 -7.43
N MET A 159 7.39 13.04 -6.34
CA MET A 159 6.71 11.76 -6.08
C MET A 159 5.54 11.52 -7.05
N ILE A 160 4.78 12.58 -7.38
CA ILE A 160 3.69 12.49 -8.36
C ILE A 160 4.24 12.20 -9.76
N ASP A 161 5.36 12.82 -10.13
CA ASP A 161 6.00 12.58 -11.42
C ASP A 161 6.60 11.15 -11.49
N TYR A 162 7.00 10.57 -10.35
CA TYR A 162 7.45 9.17 -10.23
C TYR A 162 6.32 8.14 -10.25
N SER A 163 5.04 8.57 -10.18
CA SER A 163 3.89 7.69 -10.01
C SER A 163 3.72 6.67 -11.13
N GLY A 164 4.17 6.94 -12.36
CA GLY A 164 3.99 6.01 -13.49
C GLY A 164 4.53 4.59 -13.23
N ALA A 165 5.62 4.47 -12.46
CA ALA A 165 6.32 3.21 -12.19
C ALA A 165 6.12 2.67 -10.75
N ALA A 166 5.27 3.31 -9.95
CA ALA A 166 5.05 2.89 -8.56
C ALA A 166 3.91 1.87 -8.44
N LEU A 167 4.12 0.82 -7.65
CA LEU A 167 3.11 -0.17 -7.21
C LEU A 167 2.06 0.49 -6.33
N ALA A 168 2.52 1.30 -5.37
CA ALA A 168 1.66 2.05 -4.46
C ALA A 168 2.38 3.30 -3.96
N HIS A 169 1.59 4.30 -3.59
CA HIS A 169 2.08 5.38 -2.73
C HIS A 169 1.97 4.94 -1.29
N PHE A 170 2.76 5.51 -0.39
CA PHE A 170 2.59 5.25 1.02
C PHE A 170 2.94 6.46 1.87
N HIS A 171 2.45 6.46 3.09
CA HIS A 171 2.87 7.35 4.17
C HIS A 171 2.82 6.65 5.52
N TYR A 172 3.40 7.30 6.52
CA TYR A 172 3.49 6.79 7.89
C TYR A 172 2.51 7.50 8.82
N HIS A 173 1.88 6.73 9.70
CA HIS A 173 1.18 7.19 10.89
C HIS A 173 2.01 6.78 12.14
N VAL A 174 3.24 7.28 12.28
CA VAL A 174 4.18 6.88 13.35
C VAL A 174 4.59 8.07 14.22
N SER A 175 3.72 9.09 14.36
CA SER A 175 3.87 10.14 15.38
C SER A 175 3.99 9.56 16.81
N ASN A 176 3.36 8.41 17.06
CA ASN A 176 3.57 7.54 18.20
C ASN A 176 3.77 6.09 17.74
N TRP A 177 4.71 5.35 18.34
CA TRP A 177 4.90 3.92 18.04
C TRP A 177 3.72 3.04 18.49
N ARG A 178 2.84 3.54 19.36
CA ARG A 178 1.61 2.87 19.80
C ARG A 178 0.39 3.62 19.29
N ASN A 179 0.17 3.58 17.97
CA ASN A 179 -0.87 4.30 17.26
C ASN A 179 -2.02 3.40 16.77
N ARG A 180 -2.17 2.21 17.38
CA ARG A 180 -3.17 1.20 17.01
C ARG A 180 -4.58 1.77 16.85
N ASP A 181 -4.99 2.65 17.76
CA ASP A 181 -6.36 3.16 17.80
C ASP A 181 -6.72 4.02 16.58
N TYR A 182 -5.71 4.45 15.82
CA TYR A 182 -5.81 5.26 14.61
C TYR A 182 -5.28 4.54 13.35
N ALA A 183 -5.07 3.22 13.42
CA ALA A 183 -4.66 2.43 12.24
C ALA A 183 -5.64 2.62 11.07
N GLY A 184 -5.15 2.49 9.84
CA GLY A 184 -5.89 2.77 8.61
C GLY A 184 -5.83 4.22 8.11
N PRO A 185 -6.37 4.50 6.92
CA PRO A 185 -6.34 5.82 6.27
C PRO A 185 -7.32 6.81 6.90
N SER A 186 -6.97 8.09 6.88
CA SER A 186 -7.88 9.20 7.19
C SER A 186 -8.78 9.55 5.98
N PRO A 187 -9.85 10.35 6.16
CA PRO A 187 -10.62 10.86 5.03
C PRO A 187 -9.77 11.61 3.99
N GLY A 188 -8.75 12.35 4.42
CA GLY A 188 -7.84 13.06 3.53
C GLY A 188 -6.97 12.13 2.69
N ASP A 189 -6.64 10.95 3.21
CA ASP A 189 -5.88 9.93 2.49
C ASP A 189 -6.74 9.27 1.41
N LEU A 190 -8.01 8.99 1.73
CA LEU A 190 -8.97 8.47 0.75
C LEU A 190 -9.23 9.49 -0.38
N ASP A 191 -9.39 10.77 -0.03
CA ASP A 191 -9.51 11.86 -1.00
C ASP A 191 -8.26 11.96 -1.89
N TYR A 192 -7.06 11.76 -1.32
CA TYR A 192 -5.81 11.70 -2.08
C TYR A 192 -5.81 10.53 -3.08
N ALA A 193 -6.12 9.31 -2.62
CA ALA A 193 -6.17 8.14 -3.49
C ALA A 193 -7.18 8.31 -4.63
N ALA A 194 -8.37 8.84 -4.33
CA ALA A 194 -9.40 9.18 -5.32
C ALA A 194 -8.91 10.22 -6.33
N ARG A 195 -8.29 11.31 -5.85
CA ARG A 195 -7.82 12.42 -6.69
C ARG A 195 -6.71 12.01 -7.66
N PHE A 196 -5.76 11.20 -7.20
CA PHE A 196 -4.61 10.79 -8.01
C PHE A 196 -4.82 9.44 -8.70
N GLY A 197 -5.90 8.72 -8.38
CA GLY A 197 -6.23 7.43 -8.98
C GLY A 197 -5.21 6.35 -8.65
N ARG A 198 -4.62 6.36 -7.45
CA ARG A 198 -3.52 5.46 -7.04
C ARG A 198 -3.97 4.49 -5.95
N ALA A 199 -3.41 3.29 -5.96
CA ALA A 199 -3.39 2.45 -4.76
C ALA A 199 -2.39 3.05 -3.77
N CYS A 200 -2.73 3.01 -2.49
CA CYS A 200 -1.91 3.57 -1.43
C CYS A 200 -1.82 2.61 -0.25
N VAL A 201 -0.77 2.76 0.56
CA VAL A 201 -0.55 2.01 1.80
C VAL A 201 -0.31 2.99 2.93
N VAL A 202 -0.97 2.83 4.06
CA VAL A 202 -0.60 3.56 5.27
C VAL A 202 0.03 2.60 6.27
N PHE A 203 1.20 2.99 6.79
CA PHE A 203 1.91 2.22 7.80
C PHE A 203 1.70 2.84 9.18
N SER A 204 1.00 2.13 10.06
CA SER A 204 0.65 2.64 11.40
C SER A 204 1.51 1.98 12.48
N GLY A 205 2.13 2.76 13.37
CA GLY A 205 2.96 2.21 14.44
C GLY A 205 2.14 1.38 15.44
N LEU A 206 2.49 0.10 15.63
CA LEU A 206 1.91 -0.78 16.66
C LEU A 206 2.88 -1.02 17.82
N GLY A 207 4.18 -0.95 17.52
CA GLY A 207 5.28 -0.90 18.47
C GLY A 207 6.56 -0.52 17.71
N ARG A 208 7.70 -0.39 18.41
CA ARG A 208 8.98 0.01 17.79
C ARG A 208 9.46 -0.93 16.66
N ASP A 209 8.98 -2.17 16.70
CA ASP A 209 9.39 -3.25 15.79
C ASP A 209 8.21 -3.84 15.01
N VAL A 210 7.02 -3.22 15.08
CA VAL A 210 5.81 -3.69 14.42
C VAL A 210 4.99 -2.51 13.92
N MET A 211 4.61 -2.55 12.64
CA MET A 211 3.65 -1.63 12.03
C MET A 211 2.49 -2.40 11.43
N ASN A 212 1.30 -1.79 11.38
CA ASN A 212 0.21 -2.27 10.54
C ASN A 212 0.39 -1.76 9.11
N ALA A 213 -0.09 -2.52 8.11
CA ALA A 213 -0.18 -2.07 6.72
C ALA A 213 -1.62 -2.15 6.21
N ASP A 214 -2.21 -0.98 5.97
CA ASP A 214 -3.55 -0.86 5.39
C ASP A 214 -3.45 -0.38 3.94
N VAL A 215 -3.89 -1.20 2.99
CA VAL A 215 -3.94 -0.84 1.57
C VAL A 215 -5.29 -0.23 1.26
N TYR A 216 -5.31 0.92 0.58
CA TYR A 216 -6.54 1.60 0.22
C TYR A 216 -6.55 2.07 -1.24
N PHE A 217 -7.75 2.10 -1.82
CA PHE A 217 -7.99 2.30 -3.23
C PHE A 217 -8.82 3.56 -3.52
N PRO A 218 -8.79 4.08 -4.77
CA PRO A 218 -9.52 5.30 -5.16
C PRO A 218 -11.03 5.26 -4.94
N ASN A 219 -11.63 4.08 -4.85
CA ASN A 219 -13.06 3.90 -4.59
C ASN A 219 -13.41 3.87 -3.09
N GLY A 220 -12.43 4.07 -2.21
CA GLY A 220 -12.61 4.06 -0.76
C GLY A 220 -12.50 2.68 -0.11
N THR A 221 -12.27 1.61 -0.87
CA THR A 221 -12.01 0.28 -0.31
C THR A 221 -10.68 0.28 0.43
N VAL A 222 -10.67 -0.29 1.64
CA VAL A 222 -9.49 -0.47 2.50
C VAL A 222 -9.37 -1.95 2.87
N VAL A 223 -8.15 -2.49 2.80
CA VAL A 223 -7.82 -3.87 3.17
C VAL A 223 -6.63 -3.85 4.13
N ASP A 224 -6.83 -4.38 5.33
CA ASP A 224 -5.77 -4.61 6.29
C ASP A 224 -4.95 -5.86 5.92
N LEU A 225 -3.64 -5.69 5.70
CA LEU A 225 -2.69 -6.78 5.42
C LEU A 225 -2.04 -7.38 6.69
N GLY A 226 -2.26 -6.73 7.83
CA GLY A 226 -1.71 -7.09 9.13
C GLY A 226 -0.33 -6.50 9.38
N GLU A 227 0.47 -7.23 10.16
CA GLU A 227 1.74 -6.75 10.69
C GLU A 227 2.90 -6.83 9.69
N VAL A 228 3.63 -5.73 9.56
CA VAL A 228 5.00 -5.67 9.05
C VAL A 228 5.95 -5.62 10.25
N ARG A 229 6.99 -6.46 10.27
CA ARG A 229 7.88 -6.60 11.42
C ARG A 229 9.28 -6.13 11.09
N ARG A 230 9.95 -5.48 12.05
CA ARG A 230 11.35 -5.11 11.88
C ARG A 230 12.16 -6.41 11.71
N PRO A 231 13.08 -6.49 10.73
CA PRO A 231 13.91 -7.67 10.53
C PRO A 231 14.65 -8.05 11.80
N ALA A 232 14.75 -9.35 12.07
CA ALA A 232 15.35 -9.84 13.32
C ALA A 232 16.82 -9.43 13.48
N SER A 233 17.54 -9.19 12.37
CA SER A 233 18.92 -8.70 12.37
C SER A 233 19.09 -7.29 12.95
N ASP A 234 17.99 -6.53 13.03
CA ASP A 234 17.98 -5.11 13.35
C ASP A 234 17.29 -4.81 14.70
N ARG A 235 16.93 -5.87 15.46
CA ARG A 235 16.35 -5.79 16.81
C ARG A 235 17.44 -5.97 17.86
#